data_AF-A0A673FMN0-F1
#
_entry.id   AF-A0A673FMN0-F1
#
_cell.length_a   1.000
_cell.length_b   1.000
_cell.length_c   1.000
_cell.angle_alpha   90.00
_cell.angle_beta   90.00
_cell.angle_gamma   90.00
#
_symmetry.space_group_name_H-M   'P 1'
#
loop_
_entity.id
_entity.type
_entity.pdbx_description
1 polymer ?
#
loop_
_entity_poly.entity_id
_entity_poly.type
_entity_poly.pdbx_seq_one_letter_code
_entity_poly.pdbx_strand_id
1 'polypeptide(L)'
;SFFLFYWYSYTVIPPSGQYADLCALPDLNERTLLENLRGRFRQEKIYTYVGGILIVVNPFKFLPIYNPKYVKMYDNHRLGKLEPQ
;
A
#
# COMPACT_ATOMS: atom_id res chain seq x y z
N SER A 1 1.38 -12.67 25.94
CA SER A 1 1.72 -12.94 24.52
C SER A 1 0.90 -12.09 23.56
N PHE A 2 -0.45 -12.09 23.63
CA PHE A 2 -1.32 -11.28 22.74
C PHE A 2 -1.14 -9.76 22.88
N PHE A 3 -1.00 -9.25 24.12
CA PHE A 3 -0.83 -7.81 24.39
C PHE A 3 0.46 -7.21 23.83
N LEU A 4 1.57 -7.96 23.83
CA LEU A 4 2.84 -7.52 23.24
C LEU A 4 2.75 -7.45 21.72
N PHE A 5 2.02 -8.38 21.08
CA PHE A 5 1.82 -8.39 19.64
C PHE A 5 0.94 -7.21 19.18
N TYR A 6 -0.14 -6.94 19.91
CA TYR A 6 -1.02 -5.80 19.65
C TYR A 6 -0.29 -4.46 19.86
N TRP A 7 0.48 -4.33 20.95
CA TRP A 7 1.30 -3.16 21.21
C TRP A 7 2.38 -2.96 20.14
N TYR A 8 3.05 -4.04 19.72
CA TYR A 8 4.06 -3.98 18.67
C TYR A 8 3.46 -3.45 17.36
N SER A 9 2.37 -4.05 16.87
CA SER A 9 1.65 -3.59 15.67
C SER A 9 1.20 -2.13 15.75
N TYR A 10 0.80 -1.63 16.93
CA TYR A 10 0.41 -0.22 17.10
C TYR A 10 1.60 0.75 17.07
N THR A 11 2.81 0.29 17.45
CA THR A 11 4.03 1.11 17.46
C THR A 11 4.81 1.08 16.15
N VAL A 12 4.63 0.06 15.30
CA VAL A 12 5.27 0.01 13.98
C VAL A 12 4.46 0.82 12.97
N ILE A 13 4.36 2.14 13.22
CA ILE A 13 3.94 3.07 12.18
C ILE A 13 5.05 3.01 11.12
N PRO A 14 4.74 2.71 9.85
CA PRO A 14 5.74 2.73 8.81
C PRO A 14 6.45 4.08 8.84
N PRO A 15 7.78 4.15 8.63
CA PRO A 15 8.52 5.41 8.73
C PRO A 15 8.01 6.50 7.76
N SER A 16 7.28 6.10 6.70
CA SER A 16 6.59 6.98 5.75
C SER A 16 5.20 7.45 6.21
N GLY A 17 4.66 6.90 7.30
CA GLY A 17 3.28 7.08 7.74
C GLY A 17 2.23 6.48 6.79
N GLN A 18 2.65 5.66 5.83
CA GLN A 18 1.78 5.14 4.77
C GLN A 18 1.74 3.62 4.75
N TYR A 19 0.55 3.07 4.57
CA TYR A 19 0.26 1.65 4.55
C TYR A 19 0.02 1.19 3.11
N ALA A 20 0.65 0.08 2.69
CA ALA A 20 0.42 -0.53 1.38
C ALA A 20 -0.91 -1.31 1.32
N ASP A 21 -1.39 -1.79 2.47
CA ASP A 21 -2.72 -2.36 2.66
C ASP A 21 -3.50 -1.48 3.63
N LEU A 22 -4.62 -0.92 3.18
CA LEU A 22 -5.49 -0.07 4.00
C LEU A 22 -6.14 -0.84 5.15
N CYS A 23 -6.22 -2.18 5.07
CA CYS A 23 -6.68 -3.00 6.19
C CYS A 23 -5.71 -3.01 7.39
N ALA A 24 -4.47 -2.55 7.20
CA ALA A 24 -3.49 -2.40 8.28
C ALA A 24 -3.56 -1.02 8.97
N LEU A 25 -4.45 -0.12 8.53
CA LEU A 25 -4.65 1.16 9.22
C LEU A 25 -5.21 0.93 10.64
N PRO A 26 -4.70 1.65 11.65
CA PRO A 26 -5.19 1.53 13.02
C PRO A 26 -6.65 1.99 13.16
N ASP A 27 -7.02 3.07 12.45
CA ASP A 27 -8.40 3.55 12.33
C ASP A 27 -8.78 3.59 10.85
N LEU A 28 -9.71 2.72 10.45
CA LEU A 28 -10.26 2.71 9.09
C LEU A 28 -11.44 3.69 9.01
N ASN A 29 -11.14 4.96 8.75
CA ASN A 29 -12.13 6.00 8.48
C ASN A 29 -11.85 6.67 7.12
N GLU A 30 -12.83 7.39 6.57
CA GLU A 30 -12.69 8.04 5.26
C GLU A 30 -11.49 8.99 5.21
N ARG A 31 -11.24 9.70 6.31
CA ARG A 31 -10.15 10.68 6.41
C ARG A 31 -8.78 10.01 6.37
N THR A 32 -8.53 8.99 7.18
CA THR A 32 -7.25 8.26 7.24
C THR A 32 -7.00 7.50 5.94
N LEU A 33 -8.05 6.95 5.34
CA LEU A 33 -8.00 6.31 4.03
C LEU A 33 -7.57 7.30 2.94
N LEU A 34 -8.21 8.47 2.87
CA LEU A 34 -7.86 9.51 1.90
C LEU A 34 -6.46 10.08 2.15
N GLU A 35 -6.08 10.30 3.41
CA GLU A 35 -4.74 10.76 3.76
C GLU A 35 -3.66 9.77 3.32
N ASN A 36 -3.88 8.46 3.50
CA ASN A 36 -2.97 7.42 3.05
C ASN A 36 -2.87 7.37 1.51
N LEU A 37 -4.01 7.35 0.81
CA LEU A 37 -4.05 7.37 -0.65
C LEU A 37 -3.37 8.61 -1.24
N ARG A 38 -3.62 9.78 -0.65
CA ARG A 38 -2.98 11.04 -1.05
C ARG A 38 -1.48 11.01 -0.82
N GLY A 39 -1.03 10.46 0.31
CA GLY A 39 0.39 10.29 0.62
C GLY A 39 1.10 9.40 -0.40
N ARG A 40 0.50 8.24 -0.70
CA ARG A 40 1.02 7.28 -1.69
C ARG A 40 1.06 7.87 -3.10
N PHE A 41 -0.01 8.56 -3.50
CA PHE A 41 -0.09 9.22 -4.80
C PHE A 41 1.01 10.28 -5.00
N ARG A 42 1.31 11.07 -3.96
CA ARG A 42 2.42 12.05 -4.00
C ARG A 42 3.80 11.40 -4.16
N GLN A 43 3.93 10.13 -3.78
CA GLN A 43 5.12 9.32 -3.97
C GLN A 43 5.06 8.46 -5.24
N GLU A 44 4.12 8.74 -6.14
CA GLU A 44 3.91 8.01 -7.40
C GLU A 44 3.55 6.52 -7.21
N LYS A 45 3.13 6.13 -5.99
CA LYS A 45 2.58 4.80 -5.69
C LYS A 45 1.08 4.80 -5.95
N ILE A 46 0.67 4.33 -7.13
CA ILE A 46 -0.72 4.42 -7.57
C ILE A 46 -1.57 3.19 -7.21
N TYR A 47 -0.94 2.10 -6.82
CA TYR A 47 -1.58 0.84 -6.46
C TYR A 47 -1.63 0.70 -4.93
N THR A 48 -2.79 0.34 -4.37
CA THR A 48 -2.99 0.20 -2.93
C THR A 48 -3.91 -0.98 -2.64
N TYR A 49 -3.52 -1.87 -1.73
CA TYR A 49 -4.37 -2.99 -1.32
C TYR A 49 -5.44 -2.56 -0.31
N VAL A 50 -6.56 -3.27 -0.36
CA VAL A 50 -7.61 -3.29 0.66
C VAL A 50 -7.96 -4.75 0.87
N GLY A 51 -7.19 -5.43 1.72
CA GLY A 51 -7.27 -6.88 1.89
C GLY A 51 -7.07 -7.59 0.55
N GLY A 52 -8.12 -8.23 0.03
CA GLY A 52 -8.07 -8.94 -1.26
C GLY A 52 -8.28 -8.09 -2.51
N ILE A 53 -8.56 -6.79 -2.35
CA ILE A 53 -8.88 -5.88 -3.45
C ILE A 53 -7.68 -4.98 -3.74
N LEU A 54 -7.46 -4.64 -5.01
CA LEU A 54 -6.44 -3.69 -5.45
C LEU A 54 -7.10 -2.40 -5.98
N ILE A 55 -6.86 -1.28 -5.33
CA ILE A 55 -7.28 0.05 -5.76
C ILE A 55 -6.15 0.68 -6.59
N VAL A 56 -6.52 1.30 -7.72
CA VAL A 56 -5.59 2.03 -8.59
C VAL A 56 -6.05 3.46 -8.78
N VAL A 57 -5.16 4.43 -8.53
CA VAL A 57 -5.42 5.86 -8.73
C VAL A 57 -4.74 6.32 -10.02
N ASN A 58 -5.50 6.79 -11.01
CA ASN A 58 -4.92 7.23 -12.29
C ASN A 58 -4.01 8.47 -12.09
N PRO A 59 -2.70 8.39 -12.42
CA PRO A 59 -1.78 9.52 -12.26
C PRO A 59 -1.89 10.56 -13.37
N PHE A 60 -2.67 10.30 -14.43
CA PHE A 60 -2.79 11.16 -15.62
C PHE A 60 -1.45 11.56 -16.25
N LYS A 61 -0.40 10.77 -16.00
CA LYS A 61 0.95 10.93 -16.53
C LYS A 61 1.60 9.56 -16.71
N PHE A 62 2.64 9.49 -17.54
CA PHE A 62 3.42 8.27 -17.67
C PHE A 62 4.30 8.05 -16.42
N LEU A 63 4.22 6.85 -15.86
CA LEU A 63 5.10 6.38 -14.80
C LEU A 63 6.04 5.28 -15.34
N PRO A 64 7.30 5.21 -14.89
CA PRO A 64 8.27 4.22 -15.36
C PRO A 64 7.92 2.76 -14.98
N ILE A 65 6.92 2.56 -14.11
CA ILE A 65 6.44 1.25 -13.63
C ILE A 65 5.80 0.40 -14.72
N TYR A 66 5.36 0.99 -15.83
CA TYR A 66 4.82 0.26 -16.98
C TYR A 66 5.87 -0.46 -17.83
N ASN A 67 7.15 -0.39 -17.45
CA ASN A 67 8.22 -1.07 -18.17
C ASN A 67 7.99 -2.60 -18.16
N PRO A 68 8.05 -3.28 -19.32
CA PRO A 68 7.91 -4.74 -19.41
C PRO A 68 8.86 -5.54 -18.49
N LYS A 69 9.98 -4.95 -18.05
CA LYS A 69 10.86 -5.54 -17.04
C LYS A 69 10.17 -5.74 -15.68
N TYR A 70 9.27 -4.85 -15.27
CA TYR A 70 8.50 -4.98 -14.04
C TYR A 70 7.40 -6.03 -14.16
N VAL A 71 6.78 -6.17 -15.34
CA VAL A 71 5.78 -7.22 -15.61
C VAL A 71 6.34 -8.60 -15.31
N LYS A 72 7.59 -8.87 -15.70
CA LYS A 72 8.28 -10.14 -15.39
C LYS A 72 8.61 -10.36 -13.90
N MET A 73 8.74 -9.30 -13.10
CA MET A 73 8.96 -9.45 -11.64
C MET A 73 7.67 -9.87 -10.91
N TYR A 74 6.52 -9.41 -11.40
CA TYR A 74 5.21 -9.79 -10.82
C TYR A 74 4.67 -11.10 -11.39
N ASP A 75 5.18 -11.54 -12.54
CA ASP A 75 4.87 -12.85 -13.11
C ASP A 75 5.30 -13.96 -12.12
N ASN A 76 4.38 -14.84 -11.76
CA ASN A 76 4.54 -15.95 -10.79
C ASN A 76 4.67 -15.61 -9.29
N HIS A 77 4.47 -14.36 -8.86
CA HIS A 77 4.43 -14.04 -7.42
C HIS A 77 3.00 -14.03 -6.87
N ARG A 78 2.82 -14.59 -5.66
CA ARG A 78 1.53 -14.49 -4.94
C ARG A 78 1.20 -13.01 -4.69
N LEU A 79 -0.03 -12.63 -5.00
CA LEU A 79 -0.61 -11.32 -4.65
C LEU A 79 -0.33 -11.00 -3.18
N GLY A 80 0.19 -9.80 -2.90
CA GLY A 80 0.55 -9.35 -1.55
C GLY A 80 1.97 -9.67 -1.06
N LYS A 81 2.80 -10.42 -1.81
CA LYS A 81 4.20 -10.70 -1.39
C LYS A 81 5.19 -9.57 -1.76
N LEU A 82 4.81 -8.72 -2.71
CA LEU A 82 5.58 -7.56 -3.16
C LEU A 82 4.76 -6.29 -2.89
N GLU A 83 5.44 -5.21 -2.49
CA GLU A 83 4.83 -3.88 -2.45
C GLU A 83 4.24 -3.59 -3.84
N PRO A 84 2.98 -3.18 -3.94
CA PRO A 84 2.41 -2.79 -5.22
C PRO A 84 3.14 -1.53 -5.72
N GLN A 85 3.87 -1.65 -6.83
CA GLN A 85 4.55 -0.53 -7.53
C GLN A 85 3.57 0.24 -8.39
#